data_AF-A0A089YRA1-F1
#
_entry.id   AF-A0A089YRA1-F1
#
_cell.length_a   1.000
_cell.length_b   1.000
_cell.length_c   1.000
_cell.angle_alpha   90.00
_cell.angle_beta   90.00
_cell.angle_gamma   90.00
#
_symmetry.space_group_name_H-M   'P 1'
#
loop_
_entity.id
_entity.type
_entity.pdbx_description
1 polymer ?
#
loop_
_entity_poly.entity_id
_entity_poly.type
_entity_poly.pdbx_seq_one_letter_code
_entity_poly.pdbx_strand_id
1 'polypeptide(L)'
;MLSIRNGASAAWRSALMLAVLLAGVLVATTPGARAAATQDTAVTFRVQAPTEGETLLVSGSAPQLGAWDPAKAVPLGTTASAYPHWSAGVQLPVGAIVQYKYLKRSPTGAVTWESVPNRTLTVSPGAPGNDDRWNVSPVTATFQATATTHWGQNLYVSGNLPDLGSWDPAKALPLTTASATYPLWSGTHQLPPNTTVQYKYLKKNPDGSVIWENGDNRTVVTPAAGALTLNDTWR
;
A
#
# COMPACT_ATOMS: atom_id res chain seq x y z
N MET A 1 56.36 -8.12 -23.94
CA MET A 1 55.22 -9.03 -24.17
C MET A 1 54.79 -9.56 -22.81
N LEU A 2 53.48 -9.46 -22.48
CA LEU A 2 52.80 -9.74 -21.18
C LEU A 2 53.21 -8.81 -20.02
N SER A 3 52.41 -7.93 -19.41
CA SER A 3 50.99 -7.89 -19.01
C SER A 3 50.56 -8.97 -18.03
N ILE A 4 50.46 -8.62 -16.73
CA ILE A 4 49.40 -9.07 -15.81
C ILE A 4 49.06 -7.91 -14.84
N ARG A 5 47.80 -7.48 -14.88
CA ARG A 5 47.12 -6.63 -13.89
C ARG A 5 46.66 -7.51 -12.71
N ASN A 6 46.50 -6.90 -11.53
CA ASN A 6 45.41 -7.07 -10.54
C ASN A 6 45.91 -6.45 -9.22
N GLY A 7 45.26 -5.46 -8.61
CA GLY A 7 43.84 -5.43 -8.27
C GLY A 7 43.72 -5.89 -6.82
N ALA A 8 43.99 -4.99 -5.86
CA ALA A 8 43.70 -5.21 -4.44
C ALA A 8 42.49 -4.36 -4.06
N SER A 9 41.37 -5.04 -3.83
CA SER A 9 40.11 -4.48 -3.36
C SER A 9 40.27 -3.92 -1.94
N ALA A 10 39.76 -2.70 -1.73
CA ALA A 10 39.67 -2.08 -0.42
C ALA A 10 38.59 -2.78 0.41
N ALA A 11 39.02 -3.41 1.49
CA ALA A 11 38.17 -3.91 2.55
C ALA A 11 37.50 -2.74 3.30
N TRP A 12 36.18 -2.77 3.45
CA TRP A 12 35.46 -1.97 4.45
C TRP A 12 34.49 -2.85 5.24
N ARG A 13 34.50 -2.57 6.55
CA ARG A 13 34.07 -3.42 7.67
C ARG A 13 32.62 -3.11 8.08
N SER A 14 31.94 -4.16 8.57
CA SER A 14 30.89 -4.20 9.61
C SER A 14 29.86 -3.06 9.75
N ALA A 15 28.57 -3.40 9.66
CA ALA A 15 27.49 -2.64 10.32
C ALA A 15 26.32 -3.57 10.76
N LEU A 16 25.86 -3.34 11.99
CA LEU A 16 24.85 -4.07 12.76
C LEU A 16 23.55 -4.40 11.99
N MET A 17 23.08 -5.65 12.08
CA MET A 17 21.67 -6.00 11.93
C MET A 17 21.04 -6.08 13.33
N LEU A 18 20.22 -5.10 13.69
CA LEU A 18 19.44 -5.15 14.92
C LEU A 18 18.09 -5.83 14.62
N ALA A 19 17.98 -7.11 14.96
CA ALA A 19 16.70 -7.81 15.05
C ALA A 19 16.12 -7.58 16.44
N VAL A 20 15.07 -6.76 16.56
CA VAL A 20 14.34 -6.59 17.83
C VAL A 20 13.20 -7.62 17.85
N LEU A 21 13.32 -8.64 18.70
CA LEU A 21 12.22 -9.50 19.14
C LEU A 21 11.58 -8.87 20.38
N LEU A 22 10.26 -8.62 20.36
CA LEU A 22 9.51 -8.12 21.51
C LEU A 22 9.19 -9.27 22.48
N ALA A 23 9.59 -9.15 23.74
CA ALA A 23 9.13 -9.98 24.85
C ALA A 23 8.07 -9.22 25.66
N GLY A 24 6.89 -9.83 25.86
CA GLY A 24 5.79 -9.27 26.64
C GLY A 24 6.00 -9.46 28.15
N VAL A 25 5.76 -8.42 28.93
CA VAL A 25 5.62 -8.48 30.39
C VAL A 25 4.17 -8.14 30.75
N LEU A 26 3.47 -9.08 31.39
CA LEU A 26 2.09 -8.92 31.85
C LEU A 26 2.12 -8.38 33.29
N VAL A 27 1.61 -7.17 33.52
CA VAL A 27 1.27 -6.67 34.86
C VAL A 27 -0.24 -6.68 34.97
N ALA A 28 -0.78 -7.47 35.90
CA ALA A 28 -2.21 -7.49 36.20
C ALA A 28 -2.55 -6.39 37.21
N THR A 29 -3.51 -5.51 36.88
CA THR A 29 -4.22 -4.68 37.86
C THR A 29 -5.72 -4.63 37.56
N THR A 30 -6.47 -4.43 38.64
CA THR A 30 -7.91 -4.61 38.92
C THR A 30 -8.92 -3.96 37.96
N PRO A 31 -10.18 -4.49 37.88
CA PRO A 31 -11.17 -4.08 36.89
C PRO A 31 -11.93 -2.81 37.33
N GLY A 32 -11.70 -1.69 36.64
CA GLY A 32 -12.52 -0.48 36.70
C GLY A 32 -13.24 -0.24 35.37
N ALA A 33 -14.56 -0.02 35.44
CA ALA A 33 -15.49 0.47 34.41
C ALA A 33 -15.30 -0.05 32.95
N ARG A 34 -16.28 -0.83 32.45
CA ARG A 34 -16.37 -1.22 31.03
C ARG A 34 -16.59 0.01 30.14
N ALA A 35 -15.49 0.61 29.68
CA ALA A 35 -15.47 1.32 28.41
C ALA A 35 -15.82 0.32 27.30
N ALA A 36 -16.61 0.71 26.32
CA ALA A 36 -16.78 -0.06 25.10
C ALA A 36 -15.38 -0.31 24.53
N ALA A 37 -14.90 -1.56 24.58
CA ALA A 37 -13.58 -1.89 24.10
C ALA A 37 -13.54 -1.61 22.59
N THR A 38 -12.88 -0.54 22.18
CA THR A 38 -12.52 -0.36 20.78
C THR A 38 -11.62 -1.53 20.42
N GLN A 39 -12.13 -2.42 19.57
CA GLN A 39 -11.36 -3.55 19.09
C GLN A 39 -10.18 -2.98 18.30
N ASP A 40 -8.96 -3.31 18.72
CA ASP A 40 -7.76 -3.02 17.94
C ASP A 40 -7.51 -4.12 16.91
N THR A 41 -6.90 -3.75 15.79
CA THR A 41 -6.42 -4.70 14.78
C THR A 41 -4.98 -4.36 14.40
N ALA A 42 -4.22 -5.39 14.02
CA ALA A 42 -2.89 -5.21 13.47
C ALA A 42 -2.99 -4.57 12.08
N VAL A 43 -2.39 -3.40 11.93
CA VAL A 43 -2.18 -2.73 10.64
C VAL A 43 -0.70 -2.81 10.28
N THR A 44 -0.39 -3.37 9.12
CA THR A 44 0.98 -3.43 8.62
C THR A 44 1.28 -2.21 7.74
N PHE A 45 2.07 -1.27 8.24
CA PHE A 45 2.57 -0.18 7.40
C PHE A 45 3.69 -0.71 6.52
N ARG A 46 3.63 -0.50 5.19
CA ARG A 46 4.72 -0.89 4.27
C ARG A 46 5.14 0.27 3.38
N VAL A 47 6.43 0.42 3.15
CA VAL A 47 6.95 1.43 2.23
C VAL A 47 8.16 0.91 1.48
N GLN A 48 8.20 1.17 0.17
CA GLN A 48 9.40 0.99 -0.62
C GLN A 48 10.25 2.26 -0.55
N ALA A 49 11.47 2.15 -0.01
CA ALA A 49 12.35 3.30 0.21
C ALA A 49 13.83 2.87 0.17
N PRO A 50 14.63 3.35 -0.80
CA PRO A 50 16.08 3.24 -0.71
C PRO A 50 16.56 3.99 0.54
N THR A 51 17.32 3.33 1.41
CA THR A 51 17.76 3.90 2.70
C THR A 51 19.19 3.43 2.97
N GLU A 52 20.06 4.34 3.39
CA GLU A 52 21.51 4.14 3.53
C GLU A 52 21.97 4.58 4.93
N GLY A 53 21.99 3.64 5.87
CA GLY A 53 22.44 3.89 7.24
C GLY A 53 21.47 4.70 8.12
N GLU A 54 20.36 5.20 7.56
CA GLU A 54 19.28 5.80 8.35
C GLU A 54 18.31 4.75 8.89
N THR A 55 17.58 5.11 9.94
CA THR A 55 16.39 4.36 10.36
C THR A 55 15.18 4.92 9.63
N LEU A 56 14.37 4.06 9.01
CA LEU A 56 13.08 4.45 8.44
C LEU A 56 11.99 4.26 9.50
N LEU A 57 11.14 5.27 9.71
CA LEU A 57 10.09 5.27 10.71
C LEU A 57 8.75 5.73 10.11
N VAL A 58 7.65 5.38 10.76
CA VAL A 58 6.31 5.91 10.49
C VAL A 58 5.81 6.66 11.72
N SER A 59 5.22 7.83 11.50
CA SER A 59 4.55 8.58 12.54
C SER A 59 3.27 9.18 12.02
N GLY A 60 2.31 9.41 12.92
CA GLY A 60 1.00 9.88 12.53
C GLY A 60 0.15 10.35 13.69
N SER A 61 -1.08 10.74 13.37
CA SER A 61 -2.09 11.30 14.27
C SER A 61 -2.47 10.39 15.44
N ALA A 62 -2.39 9.07 15.27
CA ALA A 62 -2.71 8.12 16.33
C ALA A 62 -1.61 8.09 17.41
N PRO A 63 -1.95 7.96 18.71
CA PRO A 63 -0.97 7.78 19.78
C PRO A 63 -0.02 6.60 19.55
N GLN A 64 -0.52 5.52 18.96
CA GLN A 64 0.24 4.32 18.62
C GLN A 64 1.25 4.56 17.47
N LEU A 65 1.09 5.66 16.72
CA LEU A 65 2.04 6.16 15.73
C LEU A 65 2.85 7.36 16.25
N GLY A 66 2.81 7.61 17.55
CA GLY A 66 3.59 8.67 18.19
C GLY A 66 2.97 10.06 18.15
N ALA A 67 1.72 10.23 17.66
CA ALA A 67 1.04 11.53 17.61
C ALA A 67 1.87 12.65 16.96
N TRP A 68 2.49 12.35 15.81
CA TRP A 68 3.42 13.21 15.06
C TRP A 68 4.73 13.60 15.77
N ASP A 69 5.03 13.02 16.93
CA ASP A 69 6.34 13.17 17.59
C ASP A 69 7.37 12.24 16.94
N PRO A 70 8.41 12.76 16.25
CA PRO A 70 9.42 11.92 15.63
C PRO A 70 10.14 11.01 16.62
N ALA A 71 10.26 11.40 17.89
CA ALA A 71 10.92 10.59 18.91
C ALA A 71 10.12 9.33 19.27
N LYS A 72 8.80 9.38 19.10
CA LYS A 72 7.85 8.27 19.35
C LYS A 72 7.41 7.55 18.07
N ALA A 73 8.00 7.91 16.93
CA ALA A 73 7.71 7.26 15.66
C ALA A 73 8.08 5.77 15.71
N VAL A 74 7.29 4.95 15.04
CA VAL A 74 7.47 3.50 14.99
C VAL A 74 8.56 3.17 13.97
N PRO A 75 9.65 2.48 14.35
CA PRO A 75 10.69 2.08 13.40
C PRO A 75 10.17 0.95 12.49
N LEU A 76 10.51 1.02 11.20
CA LEU A 76 10.25 -0.03 10.23
C LEU A 76 11.48 -0.94 10.10
N GLY A 77 11.22 -2.23 9.91
CA GLY A 77 12.24 -3.23 9.63
C GLY A 77 12.29 -3.63 8.15
N THR A 78 13.45 -4.10 7.72
CA THR A 78 13.67 -4.77 6.43
C THR A 78 14.65 -5.94 6.61
N THR A 79 14.75 -6.79 5.60
CA THR A 79 15.79 -7.83 5.48
C THR A 79 16.53 -7.66 4.17
N ALA A 80 17.70 -8.29 4.02
CA ALA A 80 18.46 -8.23 2.77
C ALA A 80 17.64 -8.72 1.55
N SER A 81 16.76 -9.70 1.74
CA SER A 81 15.88 -10.22 0.68
C SER A 81 14.61 -9.40 0.47
N ALA A 82 14.21 -8.59 1.46
CA ALA A 82 13.05 -7.71 1.35
C ALA A 82 13.41 -6.30 0.89
N TYR A 83 14.66 -5.88 1.02
CA TYR A 83 15.11 -4.56 0.59
C TYR A 83 14.80 -4.34 -0.92
N PRO A 84 14.22 -3.19 -1.30
CA PRO A 84 14.03 -1.95 -0.54
C PRO A 84 12.66 -1.80 0.14
N HIS A 85 11.96 -2.88 0.48
CA HIS A 85 10.67 -2.85 1.17
C HIS A 85 10.85 -2.89 2.70
N TRP A 86 10.15 -1.99 3.37
CA TRP A 86 10.18 -1.81 4.82
C TRP A 86 8.79 -2.01 5.38
N SER A 87 8.68 -2.56 6.59
CA SER A 87 7.38 -2.68 7.24
C SER A 87 7.41 -2.62 8.77
N ALA A 88 6.27 -2.28 9.36
CA ALA A 88 6.00 -2.37 10.79
C ALA A 88 4.52 -2.70 11.04
N GLY A 89 4.24 -3.57 12.01
CA GLY A 89 2.88 -3.82 12.49
C GLY A 89 2.54 -2.91 13.67
N VAL A 90 1.39 -2.24 13.62
CA VAL A 90 0.90 -1.35 14.68
C VAL A 90 -0.55 -1.73 15.02
N GLN A 91 -0.86 -1.85 16.31
CA GLN A 91 -2.24 -2.06 16.75
C GLN A 91 -2.98 -0.72 16.70
N LEU A 92 -4.05 -0.65 15.92
CA LEU A 92 -4.86 0.56 15.78
C LEU A 92 -6.34 0.26 16.02
N PRO A 93 -7.11 1.22 16.57
CA PRO A 93 -8.54 1.04 16.79
C PRO A 93 -9.29 0.87 15.47
N VAL A 94 -10.09 -0.19 15.38
CA VAL A 94 -10.98 -0.41 14.22
C VAL A 94 -11.95 0.77 14.08
N GLY A 95 -12.14 1.23 12.84
CA GLY A 95 -12.95 2.38 12.49
C GLY A 95 -12.23 3.72 12.58
N ALA A 96 -11.01 3.77 13.13
CA ALA A 96 -10.23 5.00 13.17
C ALA A 96 -9.80 5.43 11.76
N ILE A 97 -9.81 6.73 11.52
CA ILE A 97 -9.15 7.36 10.38
C ILE A 97 -7.84 7.95 10.90
N VAL A 98 -6.72 7.41 10.45
CA VAL A 98 -5.39 7.85 10.86
C VAL A 98 -4.68 8.53 9.70
N GLN A 99 -4.17 9.73 9.96
CA GLN A 99 -3.17 10.35 9.10
C GLN A 99 -1.76 9.96 9.54
N TYR A 100 -0.86 9.73 8.60
CA TYR A 100 0.52 9.33 8.86
C TYR A 100 1.48 9.81 7.75
N LYS A 101 2.77 9.81 8.07
CA LYS A 101 3.89 9.99 7.14
C LYS A 101 5.07 9.13 7.52
N TYR A 102 5.90 8.82 6.53
CA TYR A 102 7.22 8.23 6.75
C TYR A 102 8.27 9.30 7.01
N LEU A 103 9.27 8.95 7.83
CA LEU A 103 10.45 9.77 8.09
C LEU A 103 11.71 8.91 8.15
N LYS A 104 12.82 9.46 7.68
CA LYS A 104 14.16 8.90 7.89
C LYS A 104 14.83 9.61 9.03
N ARG A 105 15.56 8.88 9.87
CA ARG A 105 16.39 9.41 10.94
C ARG A 105 17.84 8.99 10.74
N SER A 106 18.74 9.96 10.60
CA SER A 106 20.18 9.70 10.49
C SER A 106 20.75 9.14 11.81
N PRO A 107 21.96 8.54 11.80
CA PRO A 107 22.66 8.14 13.02
C PRO A 107 22.93 9.29 14.01
N THR A 108 23.00 10.53 13.50
CA THR A 108 23.17 11.74 14.33
C THR A 108 21.86 12.29 14.88
N GLY A 109 20.72 11.64 14.58
CA GLY A 109 19.39 12.02 15.05
C GLY A 109 18.67 13.04 14.16
N ALA A 110 19.23 13.46 13.03
CA ALA A 110 18.56 14.35 12.09
C ALA A 110 17.36 13.65 11.45
N VAL A 111 16.20 14.31 11.41
CA VAL A 111 14.96 13.77 10.88
C VAL A 111 14.62 14.41 9.54
N THR A 112 14.28 13.59 8.56
CA THR A 112 13.74 14.03 7.27
C THR A 112 12.40 13.35 7.03
N TRP A 113 11.34 14.14 6.90
CA TRP A 113 10.02 13.63 6.52
C TRP A 113 9.92 13.42 5.01
N GLU A 114 9.06 12.50 4.59
CA GLU A 114 8.69 12.41 3.18
C GLU A 114 8.08 13.74 2.68
N SER A 115 8.24 14.05 1.40
CA SER A 115 7.86 15.33 0.81
C SER A 115 6.42 15.39 0.30
N VAL A 116 5.68 14.28 0.41
CA VAL A 116 4.27 14.21 -0.01
C VAL A 116 3.32 14.68 1.11
N PRO A 117 2.06 15.02 0.79
CA PRO A 117 1.03 15.28 1.80
C PRO A 117 0.85 14.10 2.78
N ASN A 118 0.17 14.36 3.90
CA ASN A 118 -0.16 13.31 4.86
C ASN A 118 -0.97 12.21 4.19
N ARG A 119 -0.53 10.97 4.38
CA ARG A 119 -1.27 9.78 3.96
C ARG A 119 -2.42 9.55 4.93
N THR A 120 -3.53 8.98 4.44
CA THR A 120 -4.71 8.69 5.24
C THR A 120 -5.05 7.21 5.12
N LEU A 121 -5.29 6.56 6.24
CA LEU A 121 -5.70 5.17 6.34
C LEU A 121 -6.97 5.07 7.18
N THR A 122 -7.97 4.34 6.69
CA THR A 122 -9.11 3.91 7.50
C THR A 122 -8.84 2.49 8.00
N VAL A 123 -8.93 2.29 9.31
CA VAL A 123 -8.65 1.00 9.95
C VAL A 123 -9.89 0.11 9.85
N SER A 124 -9.78 -0.98 9.09
CA SER A 124 -10.85 -1.97 8.93
C SER A 124 -10.47 -3.30 9.61
N PRO A 125 -11.46 -4.13 10.02
CA PRO A 125 -11.17 -5.48 10.51
C PRO A 125 -10.36 -6.28 9.49
N GLY A 126 -9.24 -6.86 9.92
CA GLY A 126 -8.37 -7.63 9.03
C GLY A 126 -7.68 -6.80 7.93
N ALA A 127 -7.59 -5.48 8.08
CA ALA A 127 -7.01 -4.58 7.09
C ALA A 127 -5.63 -5.08 6.62
N PRO A 128 -5.49 -5.48 5.33
CA PRO A 128 -4.18 -5.72 4.78
C PRO A 128 -3.40 -4.40 4.81
N GLY A 129 -2.11 -4.50 5.10
CA GLY A 129 -1.22 -3.34 5.11
C GLY A 129 -1.24 -2.54 3.80
N ASN A 130 -0.85 -1.27 3.86
CA ASN A 130 -0.63 -0.44 2.67
C ASN A 130 0.62 -0.90 1.89
N ASP A 131 0.81 -0.40 0.66
CA ASP A 131 2.03 -0.56 -0.14
C ASP A 131 2.50 0.81 -0.66
N ASP A 132 3.05 1.62 0.25
CA ASP A 132 3.48 2.98 -0.07
C ASP A 132 4.86 3.01 -0.74
N ARG A 133 5.18 4.15 -1.34
CA ARG A 133 6.52 4.44 -1.88
C ARG A 133 6.98 5.79 -1.36
N TRP A 134 8.23 5.85 -0.91
CA TRP A 134 8.83 7.08 -0.35
C TRP A 134 8.76 8.23 -1.35
N ASN A 135 8.22 9.38 -0.93
CA ASN A 135 8.05 10.58 -1.75
C ASN A 135 7.19 10.38 -3.01
N VAL A 136 6.34 9.36 -3.04
CA VAL A 136 5.39 9.12 -4.13
C VAL A 136 3.97 9.20 -3.58
N SER A 137 3.21 10.16 -4.10
CA SER A 137 1.76 10.22 -3.90
C SER A 137 1.09 9.41 -5.00
N PRO A 138 0.27 8.41 -4.68
CA PRO A 138 -0.47 7.68 -5.71
C PRO A 138 -1.48 8.59 -6.41
N VAL A 139 -1.84 8.19 -7.64
CA VAL A 139 -2.96 8.74 -8.39
C VAL A 139 -4.22 7.98 -8.02
N THR A 140 -5.28 8.72 -7.69
CA THR A 140 -6.61 8.14 -7.49
C THR A 140 -7.25 7.86 -8.85
N ALA A 141 -7.20 6.62 -9.31
CA ALA A 141 -7.78 6.18 -10.58
C ALA A 141 -9.20 5.65 -10.36
N THR A 142 -10.19 6.27 -11.00
CA THR A 142 -11.59 5.82 -11.01
C THR A 142 -11.89 5.17 -12.36
N PHE A 143 -12.16 3.87 -12.34
CA PHE A 143 -12.60 3.11 -13.49
C PHE A 143 -14.13 3.14 -13.52
N GLN A 144 -14.70 3.59 -14.63
CA GLN A 144 -16.14 3.57 -14.88
C GLN A 144 -16.40 2.83 -16.19
N ALA A 145 -17.27 1.83 -16.14
CA ALA A 145 -17.62 1.03 -17.30
C ALA A 145 -19.13 0.83 -17.39
N THR A 146 -19.69 1.14 -18.57
CA THR A 146 -21.08 0.79 -18.91
C THR A 146 -21.11 -0.65 -19.40
N ALA A 147 -21.73 -1.54 -18.63
CA ALA A 147 -21.81 -2.98 -18.95
C ALA A 147 -23.09 -3.60 -18.38
N THR A 148 -23.82 -4.34 -19.21
CA THR A 148 -24.94 -5.16 -18.73
C THR A 148 -24.45 -6.50 -18.19
N THR A 149 -25.08 -7.00 -17.13
CA THR A 149 -24.77 -8.30 -16.51
C THR A 149 -26.04 -9.14 -16.34
N HIS A 150 -25.86 -10.46 -16.19
CA HIS A 150 -26.93 -11.34 -15.74
C HIS A 150 -26.97 -11.43 -14.22
N TRP A 151 -28.05 -12.01 -13.67
CA TRP A 151 -28.19 -12.14 -12.23
C TRP A 151 -27.01 -12.91 -11.61
N GLY A 152 -26.39 -12.31 -10.58
CA GLY A 152 -25.21 -12.86 -9.90
C GLY A 152 -23.87 -12.60 -10.58
N GLN A 153 -23.85 -12.07 -11.82
CA GLN A 153 -22.62 -11.70 -12.51
C GLN A 153 -22.17 -10.29 -12.10
N ASN A 154 -20.87 -10.12 -11.84
CA ASN A 154 -20.28 -8.85 -11.39
C ASN A 154 -19.15 -8.39 -12.30
N LEU A 155 -18.90 -7.09 -12.36
CA LEU A 155 -17.85 -6.48 -13.18
C LEU A 155 -16.59 -6.19 -12.35
N TYR A 156 -15.43 -6.43 -12.95
CA TYR A 156 -14.11 -6.22 -12.37
C TYR A 156 -13.17 -5.56 -13.38
N VAL A 157 -12.08 -4.98 -12.89
CA VAL A 157 -10.97 -4.49 -13.71
C VAL A 157 -9.67 -5.19 -13.32
N SER A 158 -8.84 -5.52 -14.31
CA SER A 158 -7.50 -6.03 -14.09
C SER A 158 -6.54 -5.52 -15.17
N GLY A 159 -5.25 -5.44 -14.84
CA GLY A 159 -4.25 -4.87 -15.73
C GLY A 159 -2.83 -5.32 -15.42
N ASN A 160 -1.87 -4.72 -16.12
CA ASN A 160 -0.45 -5.08 -16.05
C ASN A 160 0.22 -4.78 -14.70
N LEU A 161 -0.33 -3.86 -13.92
CA LEU A 161 0.24 -3.47 -12.64
C LEU A 161 -0.15 -4.44 -11.50
N PRO A 162 0.72 -4.65 -10.49
CA PRO A 162 0.35 -5.37 -9.27
C PRO A 162 -0.87 -4.78 -8.58
N ASP A 163 -0.97 -3.45 -8.57
CA ASP A 163 -2.11 -2.71 -8.04
C ASP A 163 -3.42 -2.98 -8.80
N LEU A 164 -3.35 -3.54 -10.02
CA LEU A 164 -4.49 -3.99 -10.83
C LEU A 164 -4.53 -5.53 -11.01
N GLY A 165 -3.85 -6.27 -10.13
CA GLY A 165 -3.88 -7.72 -10.10
C GLY A 165 -2.99 -8.43 -11.12
N SER A 166 -2.16 -7.72 -11.89
CA SER A 166 -1.21 -8.34 -12.85
C SER A 166 -1.85 -9.34 -13.82
N TRP A 167 -3.01 -8.99 -14.39
CA TRP A 167 -3.82 -9.83 -15.27
C TRP A 167 -4.36 -11.12 -14.65
N ASP A 168 -4.22 -11.33 -13.35
CA ASP A 168 -4.79 -12.46 -12.61
C ASP A 168 -6.27 -12.17 -12.30
N PRO A 169 -7.24 -12.91 -12.89
CA PRO A 169 -8.65 -12.70 -12.60
C PRO A 169 -8.99 -12.87 -11.11
N ALA A 170 -8.27 -13.70 -10.36
CA ALA A 170 -8.51 -13.88 -8.93
C ALA A 170 -8.18 -12.60 -8.13
N LYS A 171 -7.26 -11.76 -8.63
CA LYS A 171 -6.84 -10.49 -8.02
C LYS A 171 -7.47 -9.27 -8.70
N ALA A 172 -8.32 -9.46 -9.69
CA ALA A 172 -9.05 -8.38 -10.34
C ALA A 172 -9.89 -7.60 -9.33
N LEU A 173 -9.90 -6.27 -9.48
CA LEU A 173 -10.52 -5.36 -8.54
C LEU A 173 -12.02 -5.25 -8.84
N PRO A 174 -12.90 -5.38 -7.82
CA PRO A 174 -14.34 -5.31 -8.02
C PRO A 174 -14.78 -3.89 -8.35
N LEU A 175 -15.70 -3.78 -9.30
CA LEU A 175 -16.47 -2.56 -9.52
C LEU A 175 -17.85 -2.74 -8.88
N THR A 176 -18.46 -1.63 -8.49
CA THR A 176 -19.77 -1.61 -7.85
C THR A 176 -20.79 -0.85 -8.70
N THR A 177 -22.06 -1.20 -8.55
CA THR A 177 -23.17 -0.51 -9.20
C THR A 177 -24.37 -0.48 -8.24
N ALA A 178 -25.34 0.38 -8.52
CA ALA A 178 -26.59 0.46 -7.77
C ALA A 178 -27.77 0.46 -8.76
N SER A 179 -28.98 0.10 -8.31
CA SER A 179 -30.17 0.07 -9.17
C SER A 179 -30.43 1.40 -9.88
N ALA A 180 -30.09 2.53 -9.25
CA ALA A 180 -30.25 3.86 -9.83
C ALA A 180 -29.18 4.25 -10.87
N THR A 181 -28.03 3.56 -10.88
CA THR A 181 -26.89 3.88 -11.76
C THR A 181 -26.61 2.79 -12.79
N TYR A 182 -27.13 1.57 -12.61
CA TYR A 182 -26.99 0.49 -13.58
C TYR A 182 -27.50 0.93 -14.97
N PRO A 183 -26.76 0.64 -16.06
CA PRO A 183 -25.63 -0.29 -16.19
C PRO A 183 -24.22 0.32 -15.99
N LEU A 184 -24.09 1.45 -15.29
CA LEU A 184 -22.79 2.03 -14.95
C LEU A 184 -22.18 1.35 -13.71
N TRP A 185 -20.97 0.83 -13.87
CA TRP A 185 -20.14 0.25 -12.80
C TRP A 185 -18.98 1.18 -12.50
N SER A 186 -18.60 1.31 -11.23
CA SER A 186 -17.48 2.15 -10.80
C SER A 186 -16.66 1.55 -9.66
N GLY A 187 -15.34 1.81 -9.70
CA GLY A 187 -14.41 1.48 -8.64
C GLY A 187 -13.20 2.43 -8.67
N THR A 188 -12.71 2.80 -7.50
CA THR A 188 -11.60 3.75 -7.32
C THR A 188 -10.43 3.07 -6.63
N HIS A 189 -9.25 3.20 -7.22
CA HIS A 189 -8.02 2.54 -6.77
C HIS A 189 -6.82 3.48 -6.86
N GLN A 190 -5.81 3.22 -6.05
CA GLN A 190 -4.57 3.98 -6.05
C GLN A 190 -3.60 3.35 -7.05
N LEU A 191 -3.11 4.13 -8.01
CA LEU A 191 -2.12 3.68 -8.99
C LEU A 191 -0.84 4.52 -8.89
N PRO A 192 0.33 3.98 -9.30
CA PRO A 192 1.55 4.76 -9.39
C PRO A 192 1.40 5.93 -10.38
N PRO A 193 1.97 7.12 -10.09
CA PRO A 193 1.97 8.25 -11.02
C PRO A 193 2.87 8.01 -12.23
N ASN A 194 2.68 8.77 -13.31
CA ASN A 194 3.48 8.74 -14.54
C ASN A 194 3.72 7.32 -15.11
N THR A 195 2.73 6.44 -15.01
CA THR A 195 2.87 5.02 -15.33
C THR A 195 1.94 4.65 -16.46
N THR A 196 2.46 3.94 -17.46
CA THR A 196 1.64 3.33 -18.52
C THR A 196 0.90 2.13 -17.94
N VAL A 197 -0.42 2.25 -17.91
CA VAL A 197 -1.36 1.24 -17.44
C VAL A 197 -1.99 0.59 -18.66
N GLN A 198 -1.89 -0.73 -18.75
CA GLN A 198 -2.73 -1.53 -19.64
C GLN A 198 -3.74 -2.29 -18.79
N TYR A 199 -5.01 -2.27 -19.19
CA TYR A 199 -6.08 -2.89 -18.43
C TYR A 199 -7.21 -3.41 -19.32
N LYS A 200 -8.03 -4.28 -18.74
CA LYS A 200 -9.31 -4.71 -19.28
C LYS A 200 -10.34 -4.91 -18.18
N TYR A 201 -11.60 -4.81 -18.57
CA TYR A 201 -12.72 -5.27 -17.77
C TYR A 201 -12.97 -6.76 -17.95
N LEU A 202 -13.44 -7.40 -16.88
CA LEU A 202 -13.91 -8.78 -16.92
C LEU A 202 -15.18 -8.94 -16.09
N LYS A 203 -16.07 -9.80 -16.57
CA LYS A 203 -17.27 -10.24 -15.86
C LYS A 203 -16.96 -11.56 -15.16
N LYS A 204 -17.28 -11.67 -13.87
CA LYS A 204 -17.20 -12.95 -13.13
C LYS A 204 -18.60 -13.47 -12.83
N ASN A 205 -18.80 -14.74 -13.12
CA ASN A 205 -20.03 -15.46 -12.79
C ASN A 205 -19.99 -16.02 -11.36
N PRO A 206 -21.14 -16.38 -10.77
CA PRO A 206 -21.20 -16.99 -9.43
C PRO A 206 -20.38 -18.28 -9.28
N ASP A 207 -20.18 -19.02 -10.36
CA ASP A 207 -19.36 -20.25 -10.39
C ASP A 207 -17.85 -19.99 -10.48
N GLY A 208 -17.43 -18.72 -10.54
CA GLY A 208 -16.04 -18.30 -10.66
C GLY A 208 -15.51 -18.21 -12.10
N SER A 209 -16.30 -18.61 -13.11
CA SER A 209 -15.91 -18.45 -14.52
C SER A 209 -15.85 -16.97 -14.90
N VAL A 210 -14.91 -16.62 -15.79
CA VAL A 210 -14.64 -15.23 -16.17
C VAL A 210 -14.76 -15.02 -17.68
N ILE A 211 -15.30 -13.87 -18.05
CA ILE A 211 -15.40 -13.41 -19.44
C ILE A 211 -14.68 -12.07 -19.51
N TRP A 212 -13.66 -11.95 -20.36
CA TRP A 212 -12.97 -10.68 -20.62
C TRP A 212 -13.69 -9.87 -21.69
N GLU A 213 -13.52 -8.56 -21.66
CA GLU A 213 -13.93 -7.73 -22.79
C GLU A 213 -13.11 -8.05 -24.05
N ASN A 214 -13.74 -7.88 -25.21
CA ASN A 214 -13.13 -8.13 -26.50
C ASN A 214 -12.13 -7.02 -26.91
N GLY A 215 -11.36 -7.32 -27.97
CA GLY A 215 -10.40 -6.39 -28.57
C GLY A 215 -9.09 -6.28 -27.79
N ASP A 216 -8.28 -5.29 -28.15
CA ASP A 216 -6.97 -5.04 -27.51
C ASP A 216 -7.11 -4.46 -26.10
N ASN A 217 -6.03 -4.55 -25.33
CA ASN A 217 -5.93 -3.93 -24.01
C ASN A 217 -6.17 -2.42 -24.10
N ARG A 218 -6.93 -1.88 -23.14
CA ARG A 218 -7.03 -0.43 -22.97
C ARG A 218 -5.71 0.08 -22.41
N THR A 219 -5.27 1.25 -22.85
CA THR A 219 -4.00 1.85 -22.41
C THR A 219 -4.21 3.29 -21.98
N VAL A 220 -3.65 3.68 -20.83
CA VAL A 220 -3.63 5.07 -20.34
C VAL A 220 -2.31 5.34 -19.62
N VAL A 221 -1.90 6.60 -19.52
CA VAL A 221 -0.78 7.02 -18.66
C VAL A 221 -1.35 7.77 -17.46
N THR A 222 -1.02 7.36 -16.25
CA THR A 222 -1.44 8.08 -15.05
C THR A 222 -0.76 9.45 -14.97
N PRO A 223 -1.45 10.51 -14.50
CA PRO A 223 -0.84 11.81 -14.28
C PRO A 223 0.28 11.75 -13.23
N ALA A 224 1.04 12.85 -13.10
CA ALA A 224 2.07 12.96 -12.07
C ALA A 224 1.50 13.03 -10.64
N ALA A 225 0.26 13.49 -10.48
CA ALA A 225 -0.44 13.59 -9.21
C ALA A 225 -1.96 13.72 -9.44
N GLY A 226 -2.74 13.61 -8.35
CA GLY A 226 -4.17 13.88 -8.37
C GLY A 226 -5.02 12.67 -8.76
N ALA A 227 -6.01 12.87 -9.62
CA ALA A 227 -6.98 11.85 -9.98
C ALA A 227 -7.04 11.62 -11.50
N LEU A 228 -7.43 10.40 -11.88
CA LEU A 228 -7.70 9.99 -13.25
C LEU A 228 -9.08 9.33 -13.27
N THR A 229 -9.97 9.75 -14.15
CA THR A 229 -11.26 9.07 -14.37
C THR A 229 -11.32 8.51 -15.78
N LEU A 230 -11.62 7.22 -15.89
CA LEU A 230 -11.78 6.48 -17.13
C LEU A 230 -13.25 6.16 -17.32
N ASN A 231 -13.82 6.56 -18.46
CA ASN A 231 -15.22 6.34 -18.79
C ASN A 231 -15.30 5.45 -20.03
N ASP A 232 -15.65 4.19 -19.83
CA ASP A 232 -15.61 3.15 -20.84
C ASP A 232 -16.99 2.53 -21.08
N THR A 233 -17.13 1.91 -22.25
CA THR A 233 -18.23 0.98 -22.55
C THR A 233 -17.63 -0.39 -22.81
N TRP A 234 -18.25 -1.43 -22.25
CA TRP A 234 -17.85 -2.83 -22.46
C TRP A 234 -17.75 -3.17 -23.96
N ARG A 235 -16.71 -3.92 -24.35
CA ARG A 235 -16.42 -4.36 -25.73
C ARG A 235 -16.64 -5.86 -25.90
#